data_AF-C7HAM1-F1
#
_entry.id   AF-C7HAM1-F1
#
_cell.length_a   1.000
_cell.length_b   1.000
_cell.length_c   1.000
_cell.angle_alpha   90.00
_cell.angle_beta   90.00
_cell.angle_gamma   90.00
#
_symmetry.space_group_name_H-M   'P 1'
#
loop_
_entity.id
_entity.type
_entity.pdbx_description
1 polymer ?
#
loop_
_entity_poly.entity_id
_entity_poly.type
_entity_poly.pdbx_seq_one_letter_code
_entity_poly.pdbx_strand_id
1 'polypeptide(L)'
;MESTNNQTPARSSEEQLKAKYGGKLYRVGITVPVDDESEKEFSYYFKRPTVPSYDRYIKTAAQGITKASKAFMLDAVIDEDAERLTKDMEENPGIAISIGNKLTEILGLTGTANLKKL
;
A
#
# COMPACT_ATOMS: atom_id res chain seq x y z
N MET A 1 31.06 -15.15 -27.34
CA MET A 1 30.75 -14.50 -26.06
C MET A 1 29.64 -13.52 -26.32
N GLU A 2 28.39 -13.90 -26.08
CA GLU A 2 27.26 -12.96 -26.09
C GLU A 2 26.46 -13.22 -24.82
N SER A 3 26.71 -12.37 -23.81
CA SER A 3 25.87 -12.26 -22.63
C SER A 3 24.84 -11.17 -22.91
N THR A 4 23.73 -11.53 -23.56
CA THR A 4 22.59 -10.62 -23.73
C THR A 4 21.72 -10.65 -22.46
N ASN A 5 22.07 -9.74 -21.56
CA ASN A 5 21.18 -8.88 -20.78
C ASN A 5 19.69 -9.32 -20.66
N ASN A 6 19.37 -10.16 -19.67
CA ASN A 6 17.99 -10.54 -19.36
C ASN A 6 17.53 -10.15 -17.94
N GLN A 7 18.13 -9.11 -17.37
CA GLN A 7 17.51 -8.30 -16.31
C GLN A 7 17.40 -6.90 -16.93
N THR A 8 16.23 -6.33 -17.22
CA THR A 8 15.53 -5.47 -16.26
C THR A 8 14.34 -4.76 -16.94
N PRO A 9 13.10 -5.30 -16.92
CA PRO A 9 11.89 -4.50 -17.20
C PRO A 9 11.34 -3.81 -15.93
N ALA A 10 11.55 -4.45 -14.77
CA ALA A 10 11.01 -4.01 -13.48
C ALA A 10 11.72 -2.78 -12.90
N ARG A 11 13.07 -2.75 -12.84
CA ARG A 11 13.77 -1.57 -12.26
C ARG A 11 13.56 -0.31 -13.09
N SER A 12 13.57 -0.40 -14.42
CA SER A 12 13.33 0.77 -15.26
C SER A 12 11.94 1.36 -15.02
N SER A 13 10.93 0.54 -14.73
CA SER A 13 9.59 1.02 -14.38
C SER A 13 9.55 1.66 -12.99
N GLU A 14 10.22 1.05 -12.00
CA GLU A 14 10.31 1.61 -10.64
C GLU A 14 11.10 2.92 -10.58
N GLU A 15 12.18 3.05 -11.36
CA GLU A 15 12.99 4.26 -11.45
C GLU A 15 12.20 5.40 -12.11
N GLN A 16 11.41 5.09 -13.15
CA GLN A 16 10.49 6.04 -13.78
C GLN A 16 9.39 6.50 -12.81
N LEU A 17 8.80 5.57 -12.05
CA LEU A 17 7.80 5.91 -11.03
C LEU A 17 8.42 6.77 -9.91
N LYS A 18 9.62 6.41 -9.44
CA LYS A 18 10.36 7.24 -8.47
C LYS A 18 10.64 8.62 -9.03
N ALA A 19 11.07 8.75 -10.28
CA ALA A 19 11.30 10.06 -10.90
C ALA A 19 10.00 10.88 -11.00
N LYS A 20 8.89 10.26 -11.45
CA LYS A 20 7.57 10.90 -11.57
C LYS A 20 7.02 11.40 -10.24
N TYR A 21 7.21 10.63 -9.17
CA TYR A 21 6.62 10.90 -7.84
C TYR A 21 7.64 11.42 -6.81
N GLY A 22 8.82 11.90 -7.24
CA GLY A 22 9.78 12.58 -6.36
C GLY A 22 10.54 11.66 -5.39
N GLY A 23 10.72 10.39 -5.76
CA GLY A 23 11.60 9.42 -5.10
C GLY A 23 11.06 8.80 -3.81
N LYS A 24 9.91 9.25 -3.31
CA LYS A 24 9.34 8.82 -2.03
C LYS A 24 8.10 7.95 -2.24
N LEU A 25 8.34 6.77 -2.80
CA LEU A 25 7.32 5.73 -2.96
C LEU A 25 7.60 4.55 -2.03
N TYR A 26 6.53 3.93 -1.55
CA TYR A 26 6.53 2.73 -0.74
C TYR A 26 5.85 1.63 -1.54
N ARG A 27 6.53 0.49 -1.73
CA ARG A 27 5.90 -0.72 -2.27
C ARG A 27 5.32 -1.51 -1.10
N VAL A 28 4.02 -1.82 -1.16
CA VAL A 28 3.35 -2.67 -0.18
C VAL A 28 2.83 -3.91 -0.89
N GLY A 29 3.26 -5.08 -0.43
CA GLY A 29 2.81 -6.38 -0.92
C GLY A 29 1.92 -7.08 0.09
N ILE A 30 0.98 -7.88 -0.40
CA ILE A 30 0.12 -8.76 0.39
C ILE A 30 -0.11 -10.07 -0.36
N THR A 31 -0.08 -11.17 0.38
CA THR A 31 -0.41 -12.50 -0.14
C THR A 31 -1.77 -12.90 0.38
N VAL A 32 -2.68 -13.30 -0.51
CA VAL A 32 -4.04 -13.70 -0.17
C VAL A 32 -4.24 -15.16 -0.60
N PRO A 33 -4.62 -16.08 0.30
CA PRO A 33 -4.97 -17.44 -0.09
C PRO A 33 -6.26 -17.42 -0.91
N VAL A 34 -6.25 -18.10 -2.06
CA VAL A 34 -7.40 -18.19 -2.98
C VAL A 34 -8.17 -19.49 -2.74
N ASP A 35 -7.46 -20.57 -2.43
CA ASP A 35 -7.98 -21.89 -2.08
C ASP A 35 -6.99 -22.62 -1.15
N ASP A 36 -7.22 -23.90 -0.88
CA ASP A 36 -6.41 -24.69 0.07
C ASP A 36 -4.95 -24.90 -0.38
N GLU A 37 -4.63 -24.67 -1.66
CA GLU A 37 -3.31 -24.98 -2.23
C GLU A 37 -2.65 -23.77 -2.93
N SER A 38 -3.37 -22.69 -3.18
CA SER A 38 -2.85 -21.53 -3.93
C SER A 38 -3.02 -20.20 -3.20
N GLU A 39 -1.98 -19.37 -3.36
CA GLU A 39 -1.93 -18.00 -2.88
C GLU A 39 -1.69 -17.05 -4.05
N LYS A 40 -2.32 -15.88 -3.98
CA LYS A 40 -2.12 -14.80 -4.93
C LYS A 40 -1.39 -13.64 -4.26
N GLU A 41 -0.26 -13.25 -4.84
CA GLU A 41 0.48 -12.08 -4.41
C GLU A 41 -0.04 -10.82 -5.14
N PHE A 42 -0.32 -9.79 -4.36
CA PHE A 42 -0.64 -8.45 -4.82
C PHE A 42 0.43 -7.49 -4.34
N SER A 43 0.81 -6.52 -5.17
CA SER A 43 1.65 -5.42 -4.71
C SER A 43 1.30 -4.12 -5.40
N TYR A 44 1.43 -3.01 -4.67
CA TYR A 44 1.11 -1.67 -5.16
C TYR A 44 2.08 -0.65 -4.61
N TYR A 45 2.17 0.49 -5.29
CA TYR A 45 3.00 1.62 -4.88
C TYR A 45 2.14 2.75 -4.29
N PHE A 46 2.61 3.27 -3.17
CA PHE A 46 1.97 4.35 -2.43
C PHE A 46 2.94 5.50 -2.23
N LYS A 47 2.44 6.72 -2.35
CA LYS A 47 3.05 7.91 -1.77
C LYS A 47 2.93 7.81 -0.24
N ARG A 48 3.76 8.58 0.49
CA ARG A 48 3.54 8.74 1.93
C ARG A 48 2.14 9.31 2.17
N PRO A 49 1.26 8.65 2.95
CA PRO A 49 -0.03 9.24 3.28
C PRO A 49 0.14 10.57 4.02
N THR A 50 -0.84 11.46 3.89
CA THR A 50 -0.80 12.79 4.51
C THR A 50 -1.58 12.79 5.83
N VAL A 51 -1.22 13.70 6.75
CA VAL A 51 -1.94 13.86 8.03
C VAL A 51 -3.45 14.11 7.81
N PRO A 52 -3.89 14.96 6.86
CA PRO A 52 -5.32 15.14 6.60
C PRO A 52 -6.04 13.88 6.12
N SER A 53 -5.39 13.05 5.31
CA SER A 53 -5.96 11.76 4.87
C SER A 53 -6.11 10.79 6.04
N TYR A 54 -5.11 10.74 6.94
CA TYR A 54 -5.17 9.97 8.18
C TYR A 54 -6.27 10.45 9.14
N ASP A 55 -6.41 11.76 9.34
CA ASP A 55 -7.47 12.31 10.20
C ASP A 55 -8.87 11.93 9.69
N ARG A 56 -9.06 11.96 8.35
CA ARG A 56 -10.30 11.50 7.72
C ARG A 56 -10.50 10.00 7.90
N TYR A 57 -9.44 9.20 7.75
CA TYR A 57 -9.49 7.76 8.02
C TYR A 57 -9.98 7.48 9.44
N ILE A 58 -9.37 8.08 10.46
CA ILE A 58 -9.77 7.87 11.86
C ILE A 58 -11.22 8.28 12.12
N LYS A 59 -11.65 9.42 11.58
CA LYS A 59 -13.05 9.90 11.72
C LYS A 59 -14.06 8.96 11.08
N THR A 60 -13.73 8.42 9.91
CA THR A 60 -14.64 7.57 9.12
C THR A 60 -14.58 6.10 9.52
N ALA A 61 -13.47 5.64 10.12
CA ALA A 61 -13.29 4.27 10.57
C ALA A 61 -14.36 3.83 11.57
N ALA A 62 -14.80 4.73 12.46
CA ALA A 62 -15.88 4.48 13.41
C ALA A 62 -17.24 4.20 12.73
N GLN A 63 -17.43 4.64 11.48
CA GLN A 63 -18.63 4.43 10.69
C GLN A 63 -18.51 3.24 9.72
N GLY A 64 -17.32 2.66 9.60
CA GLY A 64 -17.05 1.53 8.71
C GLY A 64 -15.58 1.45 8.31
N ILE A 65 -14.82 0.59 9.00
CA ILE A 65 -13.37 0.46 8.84
C ILE A 65 -12.95 0.14 7.40
N THR A 66 -13.66 -0.76 6.71
CA THR A 66 -13.31 -1.18 5.34
C THR A 66 -13.46 0.00 4.35
N LYS A 67 -14.54 0.78 4.47
CA LYS A 67 -14.77 1.95 3.61
C LYS A 67 -13.75 3.04 3.88
N ALA A 68 -13.44 3.29 5.16
CA ALA A 68 -12.41 4.24 5.57
C ALA A 68 -11.03 3.82 5.03
N SER A 69 -10.66 2.55 5.18
CA SER A 69 -9.39 2.01 4.67
C SER A 69 -9.29 2.10 3.15
N LYS A 70 -10.36 1.79 2.39
CA LYS A 70 -10.39 1.96 0.93
C LYS A 70 -10.13 3.42 0.54
N ALA A 71 -10.84 4.37 1.14
CA ALA A 71 -10.63 5.79 0.86
C ALA A 71 -9.19 6.25 1.20
N PHE A 72 -8.68 5.83 2.36
CA PHE A 72 -7.33 6.14 2.82
C PHE A 72 -6.24 5.62 1.86
N MET A 73 -6.40 4.38 1.39
CA MET A 73 -5.48 3.79 0.41
C MET A 73 -5.54 4.51 -0.93
N LEU A 74 -6.73 4.88 -1.40
CA LEU A 74 -6.91 5.59 -2.67
C LEU A 74 -6.33 7.01 -2.65
N ASP A 75 -6.26 7.66 -1.49
CA ASP A 75 -5.55 8.94 -1.36
C ASP A 75 -4.02 8.81 -1.55
N ALA A 76 -3.48 7.66 -1.14
CA ALA A 76 -2.04 7.44 -1.05
C ALA A 76 -1.48 6.70 -2.28
N VAL A 77 -2.27 5.87 -2.96
CA VAL A 77 -1.83 5.08 -4.11
C VAL A 77 -1.39 5.98 -5.28
N ILE A 78 -0.49 5.48 -6.11
CA ILE A 78 -0.18 6.12 -7.40
C ILE A 78 -1.32 5.90 -8.40
N ASP A 79 -1.44 6.79 -9.37
CA ASP A 79 -2.54 6.76 -10.34
C ASP A 79 -2.54 5.45 -11.15
N GLU A 80 -1.35 4.92 -11.46
CA GLU A 80 -1.15 3.68 -12.21
C GLU A 80 -1.71 2.44 -11.50
N ASP A 81 -1.79 2.46 -10.17
CA ASP A 81 -2.25 1.33 -9.37
C ASP A 81 -3.67 1.52 -8.83
N ALA A 82 -4.25 2.73 -8.93
CA ALA A 82 -5.53 3.08 -8.30
C ALA A 82 -6.70 2.21 -8.77
N GLU A 83 -6.82 1.98 -10.09
CA GLU A 83 -7.90 1.17 -10.66
C GLU A 83 -7.75 -0.31 -10.29
N ARG A 84 -6.53 -0.85 -10.43
CA ARG A 84 -6.21 -2.24 -10.06
C ARG A 84 -6.51 -2.48 -8.59
N LEU A 85 -6.03 -1.59 -7.71
CA LEU A 85 -6.25 -1.66 -6.27
C LEU A 85 -7.74 -1.61 -5.93
N THR A 86 -8.51 -0.73 -6.59
CA THR A 86 -9.96 -0.61 -6.36
C THR A 86 -10.68 -1.92 -6.62
N LYS A 87 -10.38 -2.55 -7.75
CA LYS A 87 -10.97 -3.84 -8.14
C LYS A 87 -10.54 -4.96 -7.19
N ASP A 88 -9.26 -5.05 -6.88
CA ASP A 88 -8.75 -6.10 -6.00
C ASP A 88 -9.32 -6.01 -4.58
N MET A 89 -9.59 -4.80 -4.07
CA MET A 89 -10.28 -4.59 -2.78
C MET A 89 -11.77 -4.95 -2.82
N GLU A 90 -12.42 -4.92 -3.98
CA GLU A 90 -13.83 -5.34 -4.14
C GLU A 90 -13.94 -6.87 -4.12
N GLU A 91 -13.00 -7.56 -4.76
CA GLU A 91 -12.89 -9.02 -4.72
C GLU A 91 -12.37 -9.52 -3.36
N ASN A 92 -11.44 -8.79 -2.75
CA ASN A 92 -10.73 -9.17 -1.53
C ASN A 92 -10.77 -8.03 -0.49
N PRO A 93 -11.90 -7.82 0.23
CA PRO A 93 -12.05 -6.69 1.15
C PRO A 93 -11.03 -6.66 2.29
N GLY A 94 -10.41 -7.80 2.63
CA GLY A 94 -9.33 -7.87 3.61
C GLY A 94 -8.05 -7.12 3.19
N ILE A 95 -7.80 -6.97 1.88
CA ILE A 95 -6.67 -6.21 1.35
C ILE A 95 -6.72 -4.77 1.87
N ALA A 96 -7.91 -4.17 1.90
CA ALA A 96 -8.08 -2.80 2.35
C ALA A 96 -7.62 -2.59 3.79
N ILE A 97 -7.97 -3.52 4.69
CA ILE A 97 -7.60 -3.44 6.11
C ILE A 97 -6.11 -3.67 6.28
N SER A 98 -5.56 -4.73 5.69
CA SER A 98 -4.17 -5.11 5.85
C SER A 98 -3.20 -4.06 5.30
N ILE A 99 -3.43 -3.57 4.08
CA ILE A 99 -2.61 -2.52 3.49
C ILE A 99 -2.84 -1.18 4.21
N GLY A 100 -4.09 -0.85 4.54
CA GLY A 100 -4.42 0.36 5.31
C GLY A 100 -3.63 0.44 6.62
N ASN A 101 -3.58 -0.65 7.39
CA ASN A 101 -2.78 -0.73 8.62
C ASN A 101 -1.29 -0.46 8.34
N LYS A 102 -0.71 -1.08 7.30
CA LYS A 102 0.69 -0.84 6.93
C LYS A 102 0.96 0.62 6.58
N LEU A 103 0.02 1.30 5.91
CA LEU A 103 0.12 2.72 5.62
C LEU A 103 0.05 3.59 6.88
N THR A 104 -0.73 3.21 7.90
CA THR A 104 -0.75 3.92 9.20
C THR A 104 0.56 3.76 9.98
N GLU A 105 1.24 2.60 9.88
CA GLU A 105 2.56 2.40 10.49
C GLU A 105 3.62 3.37 9.93
N ILE A 106 3.56 3.69 8.63
CA ILE A 106 4.45 4.68 7.98
C ILE A 106 4.27 6.09 8.59
N LEU A 107 3.10 6.36 9.17
CA LEU A 107 2.81 7.60 9.88
C LEU A 107 3.22 7.56 11.36
N GLY A 108 3.77 6.44 11.84
CA GLY A 108 4.20 6.27 13.22
C GLY A 108 3.14 5.66 14.14
N LEU A 109 2.01 5.18 13.60
CA LEU A 109 1.04 4.40 14.37
C LEU A 109 1.56 2.97 14.53
N THR A 110 2.57 2.79 15.38
CA THR A 110 3.15 1.48 15.70
C THR A 110 2.81 1.08 17.12
N GLY A 111 2.74 -0.24 17.38
CA GLY A 111 2.46 -0.76 18.73
C GLY A 111 3.63 -0.70 19.71
N THR A 112 4.76 -0.07 19.36
CA THR A 112 6.06 -0.21 20.05
C THR A 112 6.56 1.09 20.68
N ALA A 113 5.67 1.86 21.30
CA ALA A 113 6.07 3.03 22.08
C ALA A 113 6.75 2.58 23.39
N ASN A 114 8.07 2.81 23.51
CA ASN A 114 8.80 2.57 24.75
C ASN A 114 8.76 3.84 25.61
N LEU A 115 8.18 3.75 26.80
CA LEU A 115 8.10 4.84 27.77
C LEU A 115 9.13 4.61 28.87
N LYS A 116 10.05 5.56 29.06
CA LYS A 116 10.95 5.60 30.22
C LYS A 116 10.70 6.87 31.01
N LYS A 117 10.33 6.73 32.28
CA LYS A 117 10.25 7.85 33.23
C LYS A 117 11.68 8.26 33.62
N LEU A 118 11.97 9.56 33.59
CA LEU A 118 13.21 10.14 34.15
C LEU A 118 13.07 10.26 35.67
#